data_AF-A0A7L1ETJ3-F1
#
_entry.id   AF-A0A7L1ETJ3-F1
#
_cell.length_a   1.000
_cell.length_b   1.000
_cell.length_c   1.000
_cell.angle_alpha   90.00
_cell.angle_beta   90.00
_cell.angle_gamma   90.00
#
_symmetry.space_group_name_H-M   'P 1'
#
loop_
_entity.id
_entity.type
_entity.pdbx_description
1 polymer ?
#
loop_
_entity_poly.entity_id
_entity_poly.type
_entity_poly.pdbx_seq_one_letter_code
_entity_poly.pdbx_strand_id
1 'polypeptide(L)' 'RLAPSVFVFPPPLEELSSSRRSLSLTCLARGFFPENLDLHWQKNQEPIPVTSGDVTSVQTG' A
#
# COMPACT_ATOMS: atom_id res chain seq x y z
N ARG A 1 -20.27 -3.28 -11.47
CA ARG A 1 -18.80 -3.14 -11.29
C ARG A 1 -18.54 -1.72 -10.86
N LEU A 2 -17.79 -1.50 -9.78
CA LEU A 2 -17.51 -0.17 -9.23
C LEU A 2 -16.00 0.05 -9.17
N ALA A 3 -15.56 1.23 -9.61
CA ALA A 3 -14.15 1.61 -9.54
C ALA A 3 -13.78 1.98 -8.08
N PRO A 4 -12.60 1.59 -7.58
CA PRO A 4 -12.18 1.95 -6.24
C PRO A 4 -11.83 3.42 -6.13
N SER A 5 -12.18 4.03 -4.99
CA SER A 5 -11.49 5.22 -4.52
C SER A 5 -10.21 4.78 -3.82
N VAL A 6 -9.06 5.33 -4.24
CA VAL A 6 -7.73 4.95 -3.76
C VAL A 6 -7.06 6.11 -3.03
N PHE A 7 -6.50 5.82 -1.87
CA PHE A 7 -5.76 6.77 -1.04
C PHE A 7 -4.42 6.16 -0.63
N VAL A 8 -3.35 6.93 -0.71
CA VAL A 8 -2.01 6.53 -0.26
C VAL A 8 -1.60 7.40 0.90
N PHE A 9 -1.20 6.78 2.00
CA PHE A 9 -0.77 7.46 3.22
C PHE A 9 0.74 7.35 3.40
N PRO A 10 1.41 8.42 3.85
CA PRO A 10 2.83 8.40 4.15
C PRO A 10 3.12 7.54 5.40
N PRO A 11 4.41 7.25 5.67
CA PRO A 11 4.79 6.60 6.92
C PRO A 11 4.35 7.44 8.13
N PRO A 12 3.91 6.82 9.23
CA PRO A 12 3.65 7.52 10.48
C PRO A 12 4.88 8.29 10.95
N LEU A 13 4.68 9.41 11.64
CA LEU A 13 5.78 10.28 12.07
C LEU A 13 6.75 9.56 13.03
N GLU A 14 6.23 8.64 13.83
CA GLU A 14 7.01 7.79 14.73
C GLU A 14 7.99 6.90 13.96
N GLU A 15 7.65 6.50 12.73
CA GLU A 15 8.53 5.70 11.86
C GLU A 15 9.62 6.55 11.20
N LEU A 16 9.34 7.83 10.98
CA LEU A 16 10.30 8.80 10.44
C LEU A 16 11.33 9.26 11.49
N SER A 17 11.06 9.04 12.77
CA SER A 17 12.05 9.24 13.83
C SER A 17 13.14 8.18 13.68
N SER A 18 14.41 8.60 13.68
CA SER A 18 15.60 7.96 13.08
C SER A 18 16.00 6.54 13.55
N SER A 19 15.13 5.81 14.24
CA SER A 19 15.40 4.50 14.85
C SER A 19 14.86 3.31 14.03
N ARG A 20 14.04 3.54 13.00
CA ARG A 20 13.51 2.46 12.14
C ARG A 20 14.39 2.21 10.91
N ARG A 21 14.63 0.93 10.59
CA ARG A 21 15.35 0.50 9.37
C ARG A 21 14.49 0.48 8.12
N SER A 22 13.17 0.51 8.28
CA SER A 22 12.19 0.42 7.20
C SER A 22 11.10 1.45 7.43
N LEU A 23 10.46 1.87 6.33
CA LEU A 23 9.29 2.74 6.35
C LEU A 23 8.10 1.99 5.73
N SER A 24 6.90 2.26 6.22
CA SER A 24 5.66 1.70 5.72
C SER A 24 4.88 2.74 4.91
N LEU A 25 4.33 2.31 3.79
CA LEU A 25 3.31 3.06 3.04
C LEU A 25 2.01 2.27 3.09
N THR A 26 0.90 2.99 3.24
CA THR A 26 -0.42 2.35 3.31
C THR A 26 -1.25 2.77 2.10
N CYS A 27 -1.80 1.80 1.38
CA CYS A 27 -2.76 2.01 0.30
C CYS A 27 -4.15 1.53 0.75
N LEU A 28 -5.15 2.42 0.71
CA LEU A 28 -6.54 2.11 1.01
C LEU A 28 -7.37 2.18 -0.27
N ALA A 29 -7.96 1.06 -0.67
CA ALA A 29 -8.96 0.98 -1.73
C ALA A 29 -10.34 0.72 -1.11
N ARG A 30 -11.36 1.52 -1.46
CA ARG A 30 -12.73 1.36 -0.96
C ARG A 30 -13.80 1.64 -2.01
N GLY A 31 -15.01 1.11 -1.79
CA GLY A 31 -16.19 1.39 -2.62
C GLY A 31 -16.17 0.69 -3.99
N PHE A 32 -15.51 -0.47 -4.09
CA PHE A 32 -15.33 -1.20 -5.35
C PHE A 32 -16.08 -2.53 -5.37
N PHE A 33 -16.28 -3.07 -6.57
CA PHE A 33 -16.85 -4.40 -6.77
C PHE A 33 -16.37 -4.98 -8.11
N PRO A 34 -15.96 -6.26 -8.19
CA PRO A 34 -16.01 -7.27 -7.11
C PRO A 34 -14.86 -7.10 -6.09
N GLU A 35 -14.92 -7.81 -4.95
CA GLU A 35 -13.98 -7.63 -3.82
C GLU A 35 -12.54 -8.12 -4.09
N ASN A 36 -12.29 -8.71 -5.25
CA ASN A 36 -10.98 -9.13 -5.72
C ASN A 36 -10.25 -7.98 -6.45
N LEU A 37 -9.08 -7.60 -5.93
CA LEU A 37 -8.27 -6.49 -6.44
C LEU A 37 -6.78 -6.84 -6.39
N ASP A 38 -6.08 -6.51 -7.47
CA ASP A 38 -4.62 -6.68 -7.58
C ASP A 38 -3.94 -5.35 -7.23
N LEU A 39 -2.97 -5.38 -6.30
CA LEU A 39 -2.20 -4.22 -5.89
C LEU A 39 -0.73 -4.41 -6.27
N HIS A 40 -0.15 -3.38 -6.89
CA HIS A 40 1.25 -3.36 -7.28
C HIS A 40 1.88 -2.04 -6.85
N TRP A 41 3.02 -2.13 -6.17
CA TRP A 41 3.81 -0.96 -5.83
C TRP A 41 4.78 -0.63 -6.96
N GLN A 42 4.97 0.66 -7.19
CA GLN A 42 5.97 1.18 -8.12
C GLN A 42 6.82 2.23 -7.42
N LYS A 43 8.12 2.25 -7.73
CA LYS A 43 9.03 3.31 -7.33
C LYS A 43 9.53 3.99 -8.59
N ASN A 44 9.28 5.30 -8.71
CA ASN A 44 9.66 6.07 -9.90
C ASN A 44 9.18 5.46 -11.22
N GLN A 45 7.93 4.96 -11.25
CA GLN A 45 7.31 4.26 -12.39
C GLN A 45 7.89 2.87 -12.72
N GLU A 46 8.84 2.38 -11.92
CA GLU A 46 9.35 1.02 -12.03
C GLU A 46 8.64 0.09 -11.02
N PRO A 47 8.12 -1.08 -11.45
CA PRO A 47 7.52 -2.07 -10.56
C PRO A 47 8.51 -2.56 -9.49
N ILE A 48 8.06 -2.60 -8.24
CA ILE A 48 8.85 -3.19 -7.15
C ILE A 48 8.52 -4.68 -7.09
N PRO A 49 9.52 -5.59 -7.15
CA PRO A 49 9.27 -7.02 -6.99
C PRO A 49 8.74 -7.28 -5.58
N VAL A 50 7.61 -8.00 -5.48
CA VAL A 50 7.02 -8.39 -4.21
C VAL A 50 7.93 -9.44 -3.56
N THR A 51 8.81 -9.02 -2.65
CA THR A 51 9.66 -9.94 -1.89
C THR A 51 9.08 -10.18 -0.50
N SER A 52 9.48 -11.26 0.16
CA SER A 52 8.90 -11.79 1.40
C SER A 52 8.89 -10.83 2.62
N GLY A 53 9.46 -9.62 2.49
CA GLY A 53 9.45 -8.54 3.48
C GLY A 53 8.54 -7.35 3.13
N ASP A 54 7.97 -7.30 1.92
CA ASP A 54 7.05 -6.25 1.48
C ASP A 54 5.62 -6.67 1.86
N VAL A 55 5.16 -6.23 3.03
CA VAL A 55 3.83 -6.57 3.54
C VAL A 55 2.75 -5.92 2.67
N THR A 56 2.15 -6.67 1.74
CA THR A 56 0.90 -6.31 1.09
C THR A 56 -0.26 -6.68 2.04
N SER A 57 -0.46 -5.90 3.11
CA SER A 57 -1.64 -6.08 3.94
C SER A 57 -2.83 -5.46 3.21
N VAL A 58 -3.65 -6.30 2.59
CA VAL A 58 -4.95 -5.89 2.06
C VAL A 58 -5.89 -5.81 3.26
N GLN A 59 -6.17 -4.60 3.73
CA GLN A 59 -7.25 -4.37 4.68
C GLN A 59 -8.48 -3.94 3.90
N THR A 60 -9.34 -4.91 3.59
CA THR A 60 -10.69 -4.67 3.06
C THR A 60 -11.58 -4.11 4.17
N GLY A 61 -12.27 -3.02 3.88
CA GLY A 61 -13.33 -2.46 4.71
C GLY A 61 -14.53 -2.09 3.84
#